data_AF-A0A2H2ZKJ2-F1
#
_entry.id   AF-A0A2H2ZKJ2-F1
#
_cell.length_a   1.000
_cell.length_b   1.000
_cell.length_c   1.000
_cell.angle_alpha   90.00
_cell.angle_beta   90.00
_cell.angle_gamma   90.00
#
_symmetry.space_group_name_H-M   'P 1'
#
loop_
_entity.id
_entity.type
_entity.pdbx_description
1 polymer ?
#
loop_
_entity_poly.entity_id
_entity_poly.type
_entity_poly.pdbx_seq_one_letter_code
_entity_poly.pdbx_strand_id
1 'polypeptide(L)'
;MSDFEASSQRPAPARILNEEQTPAQPKRQVFLREGTVILRWIFGFYDSRNLPGWKKPPGWPQIGSTWQSQKPNTRFKDVTFVAIDMDELEERNDGMPIRFHIGISILQTKDLHGLCHDPFPITGFQTNIIRSYHWAVEDSQYFAKNDSRFCFGQHECIPLSGLEGRLKELLKPFSPRILVAHGISRERIVLRRLNIDLNQIFEIDTAKAARYPLQELHDSTLRKLLQDFDIPCEGGLLHFAGNDAHFALRALLMIAVRDARRELKDLPTWVPVFEAVAQAPLPPIPLTRAEKAAIKRREREAARLQDELYQFRERWVEELERKKQPERRPSSTTSSSLDFLAYIANVRPEDGR
;
A
#
# COMPACT_ATOMS: atom_id res chain seq x y z
N MET A 1 -10.22 63.19 -74.03
CA MET A 1 -10.29 62.17 -72.96
C MET A 1 -8.86 62.00 -72.45
N SER A 2 -8.37 62.89 -71.58
CA SER A 2 -8.47 62.87 -70.09
C SER A 2 -7.86 61.60 -69.49
N ASP A 3 -6.99 61.58 -68.49
CA ASP A 3 -6.16 62.57 -67.80
C ASP A 3 -5.19 61.75 -66.92
N PHE A 4 -4.00 62.32 -66.70
CA PHE A 4 -3.17 62.30 -65.49
C PHE A 4 -2.78 61.04 -64.68
N GLU A 5 -1.49 61.06 -64.36
CA GLU A 5 -0.65 60.28 -63.46
C GLU A 5 -1.17 60.17 -62.01
N ALA A 6 -0.77 59.10 -61.29
CA ALA A 6 0.22 59.17 -60.20
C ALA A 6 0.04 58.07 -59.12
N SER A 7 1.17 57.41 -58.84
CA SER A 7 1.69 57.05 -57.50
C SER A 7 0.71 56.58 -56.41
N SER A 8 0.77 55.29 -56.07
CA SER A 8 0.33 54.78 -54.77
C SER A 8 1.47 54.02 -54.10
N GLN A 9 2.20 54.73 -53.24
CA GLN A 9 3.18 54.17 -52.31
C GLN A 9 2.46 53.38 -51.21
N ARG A 10 2.95 52.16 -50.95
CA ARG A 10 2.48 51.30 -49.85
C ARG A 10 2.78 51.94 -48.49
N PRO A 11 1.83 51.95 -47.54
CA PRO A 11 2.12 52.38 -46.18
C PRO A 11 2.96 51.34 -45.44
N ALA A 12 3.92 51.83 -44.65
CA ALA A 12 4.76 51.05 -43.75
C ALA A 12 3.91 50.36 -42.66
N PRO A 13 4.34 49.18 -42.15
CA PRO A 13 3.61 48.47 -41.10
C PRO A 13 3.61 49.28 -39.79
N ALA A 14 2.40 49.43 -39.23
CA ALA A 14 2.18 50.06 -37.94
C ALA A 14 2.99 49.32 -36.86
N ARG A 15 3.73 50.10 -36.07
CA ARG A 15 4.44 49.66 -34.86
C ARG A 15 3.46 48.94 -33.93
N ILE A 16 3.81 47.70 -33.60
CA ILE A 16 3.20 46.93 -32.51
C ILE A 16 3.36 47.75 -31.23
N LEU A 17 2.24 48.26 -30.74
CA LEU A 17 2.16 48.90 -29.43
C LEU A 17 2.36 47.83 -28.36
N ASN A 18 3.19 48.18 -27.39
CA ASN A 18 3.58 47.41 -26.22
C ASN A 18 2.45 46.52 -25.68
N GLU A 19 2.72 45.21 -25.60
CA GLU A 19 2.00 44.31 -24.71
C GLU A 19 2.14 44.86 -23.28
N GLU A 20 1.07 45.47 -22.77
CA GLU A 20 0.91 45.70 -21.35
C GLU A 20 1.08 44.37 -20.64
N GLN A 21 2.20 44.23 -19.93
CA GLN A 21 2.45 43.11 -19.03
C GLN A 21 1.27 43.01 -18.07
N THR A 22 0.47 41.98 -18.28
CA THR A 22 -0.64 41.63 -17.40
C THR A 22 -0.07 41.47 -15.99
N PRO A 23 -0.63 42.13 -14.96
CA PRO A 23 -0.10 42.04 -13.61
C PRO A 23 -0.02 40.58 -13.19
N ALA A 24 1.17 40.14 -12.79
CA ALA A 24 1.43 38.79 -12.33
C ALA A 24 0.36 38.39 -11.31
N GLN A 25 -0.40 37.33 -11.61
CA GLN A 25 -1.41 36.84 -10.68
C GLN A 25 -0.78 36.63 -9.31
N PRO A 26 -1.43 37.09 -8.22
CA PRO A 26 -0.89 36.91 -6.88
C PRO A 26 -0.58 35.43 -6.66
N LYS A 27 0.65 35.13 -6.23
CA LYS A 27 1.08 33.76 -5.90
C LYS A 27 0.03 33.15 -4.97
N ARG A 28 -0.72 32.15 -5.46
CA ARG A 28 -1.73 31.46 -4.66
C ARG A 28 -1.03 30.78 -3.49
N GLN A 29 -1.35 31.22 -2.28
CA GLN A 29 -0.74 30.69 -1.06
C GLN A 29 -1.53 29.49 -0.55
N VAL A 30 -0.85 28.38 -0.28
CA VAL A 30 -1.46 27.20 0.34
C VAL A 30 -1.49 27.39 1.86
N PHE A 31 -2.68 27.31 2.45
CA PHE A 31 -2.88 27.53 3.89
C PHE A 31 -2.74 26.24 4.69
N LEU A 32 -2.20 26.38 5.90
CA LEU A 32 -2.09 25.30 6.88
C LEU A 32 -3.49 24.83 7.31
N ARG A 33 -3.73 23.52 7.26
CA ARG A 33 -5.03 22.91 7.59
C ARG A 33 -5.00 22.32 9.00
N GLU A 34 -6.16 22.27 9.64
CA GLU A 34 -6.33 21.76 11.01
C GLU A 34 -5.70 20.37 11.21
N GLY A 35 -5.92 19.44 10.27
CA GLY A 35 -5.30 18.10 10.32
C GLY A 35 -3.77 18.13 10.40
N THR A 36 -3.12 19.02 9.64
CA THR A 36 -1.67 19.20 9.71
C THR A 36 -1.25 19.76 11.08
N VAL A 37 -1.98 20.74 11.61
CA VAL A 37 -1.72 21.33 12.94
C VAL A 37 -1.84 20.27 14.04
N ILE A 38 -2.85 19.42 13.97
CA ILE A 38 -3.06 18.29 14.89
C ILE A 38 -1.85 17.34 14.82
N LEU A 39 -1.31 17.02 13.64
CA LEU A 39 -0.11 16.19 13.53
C LEU A 39 1.11 16.82 14.19
N ARG A 40 1.34 18.14 14.00
CA ARG A 40 2.43 18.85 14.69
C ARG A 40 2.30 18.74 16.20
N TRP A 41 1.07 18.87 16.71
CA TRP A 41 0.78 18.77 18.14
C TRP A 41 0.99 17.36 18.68
N ILE A 42 0.53 16.34 17.96
CA ILE A 42 0.71 14.93 18.35
C ILE A 42 2.19 14.56 18.39
N PHE A 43 2.95 14.93 17.36
CA PHE A 43 4.36 14.53 17.25
C PHE A 43 5.34 15.51 17.91
N GLY A 44 4.83 16.52 18.62
CA GLY A 44 5.60 17.36 19.53
C GLY A 44 6.47 18.42 18.85
N PHE A 45 6.18 18.81 17.61
CA PHE A 45 6.88 19.87 16.88
C PHE A 45 5.98 21.08 16.54
N TYR A 46 4.84 21.17 17.24
CA TYR A 46 3.96 22.33 17.20
C TYR A 46 4.62 23.57 17.83
N ASP A 47 4.74 24.65 17.08
CA ASP A 47 5.14 25.98 17.59
C ASP A 47 3.94 26.93 17.62
N SER A 48 3.44 27.20 18.82
CA SER A 48 2.28 28.08 19.03
C SER A 48 2.52 29.53 18.60
N ARG A 49 3.78 29.95 18.40
CA ARG A 49 4.14 31.33 18.08
C ARG A 49 4.04 31.65 16.59
N ASN A 50 3.91 30.64 15.74
CA ASN A 50 4.14 30.77 14.29
C ASN A 50 3.04 30.12 13.42
N LEU A 51 1.77 30.05 13.86
CA LEU A 51 0.70 29.52 13.00
C LEU A 51 0.14 30.59 12.06
N PRO A 52 0.44 30.55 10.75
CA PRO A 52 -0.08 31.54 9.81
C PRO A 52 -1.60 31.34 9.66
N GLY A 53 -2.38 32.39 9.93
CA GLY A 53 -3.83 32.39 9.73
C GLY A 53 -4.67 31.90 10.92
N TRP A 54 -4.07 31.52 12.05
CA TRP A 54 -4.81 31.11 13.25
C TRP A 54 -4.79 32.22 14.31
N LYS A 55 -5.95 32.81 14.61
CA LYS A 55 -6.09 33.88 15.62
C LYS A 55 -6.05 33.36 17.07
N LYS A 56 -6.43 32.09 17.28
CA LYS A 56 -6.39 31.41 18.57
C LYS A 56 -5.93 29.97 18.36
N PRO A 57 -5.05 29.42 19.23
CA PRO A 57 -4.68 28.02 19.15
C PRO A 57 -5.90 27.12 19.39
N PRO A 58 -5.95 25.91 18.80
CA PRO A 58 -6.97 24.92 19.11
C PRO A 58 -7.05 24.62 20.60
N GLY A 59 -8.26 24.36 21.11
CA GLY A 59 -8.46 23.87 22.47
C GLY A 59 -7.97 22.43 22.59
N TRP A 60 -6.69 22.24 22.90
CA TRP A 60 -6.09 20.92 22.99
C TRP A 60 -6.64 20.13 24.19
N PRO A 61 -7.12 18.89 23.99
CA PRO A 61 -7.51 18.02 25.10
C PRO A 61 -6.29 17.67 25.95
N GLN A 62 -6.54 17.45 27.25
CA GLN A 62 -5.51 16.96 28.17
C GLN A 62 -5.26 15.48 27.89
N ILE A 63 -4.15 15.18 27.21
CA ILE A 63 -3.73 13.82 26.89
C ILE A 63 -2.32 13.60 27.44
N GLY A 64 -2.10 12.39 27.97
CA GLY A 64 -0.77 11.91 28.34
C GLY A 64 0.23 12.03 27.20
N SER A 65 1.51 12.04 27.54
CA SER A 65 2.59 11.94 26.57
C SER A 65 3.24 10.57 26.71
N THR A 66 3.61 9.99 25.58
CA THR A 66 4.51 8.83 25.51
C THR A 66 5.94 9.16 25.95
N TRP A 67 6.21 10.41 26.37
CA TRP A 67 7.55 10.88 26.72
C TRP A 67 8.29 9.91 27.65
N GLN A 68 9.50 9.57 27.25
CA GLN A 68 10.48 8.88 28.07
C GLN A 68 11.70 9.78 28.27
N SER A 69 12.36 9.65 29.42
CA SER A 69 13.63 10.34 29.73
C SER A 69 14.81 9.88 28.86
N GLN A 70 14.62 8.87 28.02
CA GLN A 70 15.68 8.24 27.23
C GLN A 70 15.84 8.93 25.86
N LYS A 71 17.05 8.88 25.31
CA LYS A 71 17.29 9.32 23.93
C LYS A 71 16.82 8.24 22.93
N PRO A 72 16.34 8.63 21.74
CA PRO A 72 16.17 10.02 21.30
C PRO A 72 14.94 10.69 21.92
N ASN A 73 15.01 12.01 22.16
CA ASN A 73 13.92 12.77 22.76
C ASN A 73 12.72 12.86 21.80
N THR A 74 11.81 11.89 21.86
CA THR A 74 10.50 11.97 21.20
C THR A 74 9.43 12.29 22.24
N ARG A 75 8.44 13.11 21.85
CA ARG A 75 7.38 13.60 22.74
C ARG A 75 6.02 13.39 22.09
N PHE A 76 5.70 12.17 21.69
CA PHE A 76 4.40 11.92 21.10
C PHE A 76 3.31 12.05 22.16
N LYS A 77 2.14 12.54 21.77
CA LYS A 77 0.91 12.37 22.54
C LYS A 77 0.49 10.90 22.45
N ASP A 78 0.08 10.33 23.58
CA ASP A 78 -0.40 8.96 23.61
C ASP A 78 -1.83 8.90 23.07
N VAL A 79 -1.92 8.69 21.76
CA VAL A 79 -3.17 8.61 20.99
C VAL A 79 -3.15 7.38 20.09
N THR A 80 -4.33 6.93 19.68
CA THR A 80 -4.51 5.92 18.64
C THR A 80 -5.14 6.53 17.40
N PHE A 81 -4.47 6.42 16.26
CA PHE A 81 -5.05 6.72 14.97
C PHE A 81 -5.95 5.56 14.53
N VAL A 82 -7.19 5.86 14.18
CA VAL A 82 -8.16 4.92 13.62
C VAL A 82 -8.54 5.43 12.24
N ALA A 83 -7.97 4.84 11.20
CA ALA A 83 -8.36 5.13 9.84
C ALA A 83 -9.57 4.31 9.42
N ILE A 84 -10.51 4.96 8.73
CA ILE A 84 -11.64 4.32 8.10
C ILE A 84 -11.75 4.71 6.63
N ASP A 85 -12.25 3.78 5.84
CA ASP A 85 -12.64 4.00 4.45
C ASP A 85 -13.90 3.17 4.18
N MET A 86 -14.76 3.63 3.26
CA MET A 86 -15.97 2.91 2.88
C MET A 86 -16.09 2.81 1.37
N ASP A 87 -16.36 1.60 0.89
CA ASP A 87 -16.57 1.32 -0.54
C ASP A 87 -17.83 0.48 -0.76
N GLU A 88 -18.22 0.29 -2.02
CA GLU A 88 -19.40 -0.50 -2.44
C GLU A 88 -20.70 -0.11 -1.70
N LEU A 89 -20.86 1.17 -1.35
CA LEU A 89 -22.05 1.66 -0.64
C LEU A 89 -23.31 1.59 -1.52
N GLU A 90 -24.26 0.79 -1.07
CA GLU A 90 -25.63 0.73 -1.53
C GLU A 90 -26.53 1.41 -0.48
N GLU A 91 -27.42 2.29 -0.95
CA GLU A 91 -28.36 3.03 -0.10
C GLU A 91 -29.81 2.78 -0.54
N ARG A 92 -30.75 2.85 0.41
CA ARG A 92 -32.19 2.95 0.13
C ARG A 92 -32.54 4.33 -0.43
N ASN A 93 -33.78 4.48 -0.90
CA ASN A 93 -34.31 5.76 -1.39
C ASN A 93 -34.29 6.89 -0.35
N ASP A 94 -34.28 6.57 0.94
CA ASP A 94 -34.16 7.52 2.06
C ASP A 94 -32.70 7.85 2.41
N GLY A 95 -31.73 7.27 1.68
CA GLY A 95 -30.30 7.41 1.92
C GLY A 95 -29.77 6.50 3.03
N MET A 96 -30.57 5.59 3.61
CA MET A 96 -30.05 4.68 4.63
C MET A 96 -29.12 3.62 4.00
N PRO A 97 -27.90 3.44 4.53
CA PRO A 97 -26.99 2.39 4.08
C PRO A 97 -27.62 1.00 4.25
N ILE A 98 -27.56 0.17 3.20
CA ILE A 98 -28.04 -1.22 3.25
C ILE A 98 -26.92 -2.24 3.11
N ARG A 99 -25.88 -1.93 2.34
CA ARG A 99 -24.73 -2.79 2.10
C ARG A 99 -23.54 -1.91 1.76
N PHE A 100 -22.38 -2.24 2.30
CA PHE A 100 -21.13 -1.54 2.02
C PHE A 100 -19.96 -2.32 2.58
N HIS A 101 -18.76 -1.97 2.14
CA HIS A 101 -17.52 -2.40 2.76
C HIS A 101 -16.97 -1.31 3.65
N ILE A 102 -16.46 -1.68 4.82
CA ILE A 102 -15.75 -0.78 5.72
C ILE A 102 -14.36 -1.33 5.99
N GLY A 103 -13.37 -0.49 5.74
CA GLY A 103 -11.98 -0.71 6.14
C GLY A 103 -11.71 -0.01 7.46
N ILE A 104 -10.96 -0.68 8.34
CA ILE A 104 -10.55 -0.12 9.61
C ILE A 104 -9.06 -0.40 9.78
N SER A 105 -8.26 0.63 9.98
CA SER A 105 -6.83 0.48 10.29
C SER A 105 -6.47 1.24 11.56
N ILE A 106 -5.66 0.62 12.42
CA ILE A 106 -5.37 1.10 13.77
C ILE A 106 -3.86 1.21 13.93
N LEU A 107 -3.40 2.36 14.41
CA LEU A 107 -1.99 2.66 14.68
C LEU A 107 -1.86 3.41 16.01
N GLN A 108 -1.14 2.83 16.96
CA GLN A 108 -0.88 3.48 18.25
C GLN A 108 0.44 4.25 18.19
N THR A 109 0.42 5.49 18.68
CA THR A 109 1.63 6.31 18.75
C THR A 109 2.70 5.75 19.68
N LYS A 110 2.31 4.97 20.70
CA LYS A 110 3.25 4.25 21.56
C LYS A 110 4.08 3.21 20.79
N ASP A 111 3.52 2.59 19.73
CA ASP A 111 4.23 1.59 18.93
C ASP A 111 5.28 2.30 18.06
N LEU A 112 4.92 3.44 17.46
CA LEU A 112 5.86 4.33 16.78
C LEU A 112 6.95 4.84 17.72
N HIS A 113 6.57 5.23 18.94
CA HIS A 113 7.51 5.67 19.96
C HIS A 113 8.50 4.56 20.30
N GLY A 114 8.02 3.33 20.53
CA GLY A 114 8.86 2.16 20.77
C GLY A 114 9.88 1.93 19.65
N LEU A 115 9.47 2.03 18.38
CA LEU A 115 10.38 1.90 17.24
C LEU A 115 11.45 3.01 17.18
N CYS A 116 11.18 4.21 17.71
CA CYS A 116 12.19 5.28 17.79
C CYS A 116 13.29 4.99 18.82
N HIS A 117 13.05 4.06 19.74
CA HIS A 117 13.97 3.69 20.82
C HIS A 117 14.55 2.28 20.66
N ASP A 118 14.22 1.58 19.57
CA ASP A 118 14.78 0.25 19.29
C ASP A 118 16.26 0.39 18.88
N PRO A 119 17.19 -0.33 19.54
CA PRO A 119 18.63 -0.24 19.24
C PRO A 119 19.04 -0.85 17.90
N PHE A 120 18.17 -1.61 17.24
CA PHE A 120 18.48 -2.29 15.98
C PHE A 120 17.91 -1.56 14.76
N PRO A 121 18.54 -1.71 13.57
CA PRO A 121 17.96 -1.19 12.34
C PRO A 121 16.58 -1.81 12.13
N ILE A 122 15.60 -0.95 11.83
CA ILE A 122 14.21 -1.34 11.62
C ILE A 122 14.16 -2.37 10.48
N THR A 123 13.80 -3.60 10.82
CA THR A 123 13.55 -4.69 9.86
C THR A 123 12.12 -4.62 9.33
N GLY A 124 11.86 -5.21 8.15
CA GLY A 124 10.53 -5.18 7.53
C GLY A 124 9.41 -5.81 8.35
N PHE A 125 9.73 -6.65 9.35
CA PHE A 125 8.71 -7.21 10.27
C PHE A 125 8.34 -6.22 11.38
N GLN A 126 9.29 -5.42 11.86
CA GLN A 126 9.05 -4.39 12.90
C GLN A 126 8.19 -3.23 12.37
N THR A 127 8.12 -3.03 11.05
CA THR A 127 7.29 -2.00 10.44
C THR A 127 5.81 -2.34 10.36
N ASN A 128 5.40 -3.59 10.66
CA ASN A 128 4.00 -4.02 10.59
C ASN A 128 3.23 -3.70 11.89
N ILE A 129 3.21 -2.42 12.27
CA ILE A 129 2.52 -1.93 13.47
C ILE A 129 1.09 -1.43 13.20
N ILE A 130 0.71 -1.30 11.93
CA ILE A 130 -0.65 -0.92 11.53
C ILE A 130 -1.51 -2.18 11.44
N ARG A 131 -2.54 -2.28 12.28
CA ARG A 131 -3.48 -3.40 12.27
C ARG A 131 -4.68 -3.06 11.42
N SER A 132 -4.99 -3.89 10.43
CA SER A 132 -6.06 -3.61 9.47
C SER A 132 -7.11 -4.70 9.40
N TYR A 133 -8.35 -4.26 9.17
CA TYR A 133 -9.54 -5.09 9.05
C TYR A 133 -10.34 -4.64 7.82
N HIS A 134 -10.97 -5.60 7.14
CA HIS A 134 -11.92 -5.34 6.06
C HIS A 134 -13.23 -6.06 6.36
N TRP A 135 -14.30 -5.31 6.57
CA TRP A 135 -15.62 -5.90 6.82
C TRP A 135 -16.56 -5.66 5.66
N ALA A 136 -17.14 -6.73 5.12
CA ALA A 136 -18.22 -6.66 4.16
C ALA A 136 -19.57 -6.70 4.92
N VAL A 137 -20.26 -5.57 4.97
CA VAL A 137 -21.49 -5.38 5.75
C VAL A 137 -22.70 -5.73 4.90
N GLU A 138 -23.54 -6.64 5.40
CA GLU A 138 -24.71 -7.20 4.68
C GLU A 138 -24.35 -7.88 3.35
N ASP A 139 -23.14 -8.44 3.28
CA ASP A 139 -22.70 -9.23 2.14
C ASP A 139 -22.03 -10.54 2.57
N SER A 140 -22.85 -11.44 3.12
CA SER A 140 -22.43 -12.73 3.68
C SER A 140 -21.68 -13.64 2.71
N GLN A 141 -21.78 -13.41 1.40
CA GLN A 141 -21.16 -14.26 0.37
C GLN A 141 -20.04 -13.56 -0.39
N TYR A 142 -19.66 -12.32 -0.02
CA TYR A 142 -18.67 -11.54 -0.74
C TYR A 142 -17.38 -12.31 -0.96
N PHE A 143 -16.71 -12.73 0.12
CA PHE A 143 -15.42 -13.43 0.04
C PHE A 143 -15.54 -14.85 -0.51
N ALA A 144 -16.75 -15.43 -0.51
CA ALA A 144 -17.02 -16.71 -1.16
C ALA A 144 -17.16 -16.58 -2.69
N LYS A 145 -17.54 -15.41 -3.20
CA LYS A 145 -17.76 -15.17 -4.64
C LYS A 145 -16.65 -14.37 -5.31
N ASN A 146 -16.00 -13.47 -4.58
CA ASN A 146 -15.01 -12.55 -5.09
C ASN A 146 -13.60 -12.95 -4.65
N ASP A 147 -12.61 -12.47 -5.41
CA ASP A 147 -11.21 -12.56 -5.00
C ASP A 147 -10.89 -11.40 -4.07
N SER A 148 -10.65 -11.71 -2.80
CA SER A 148 -10.20 -10.70 -1.85
C SER A 148 -8.75 -10.35 -2.14
N ARG A 149 -8.50 -9.10 -2.54
CA ARG A 149 -7.13 -8.55 -2.61
C ARG A 149 -6.78 -7.72 -1.37
N PHE A 150 -7.56 -7.84 -0.30
CA PHE A 150 -7.20 -7.26 0.99
C PHE A 150 -5.96 -7.98 1.53
N CYS A 151 -4.87 -7.25 1.77
CA CYS A 151 -3.56 -7.84 2.03
C CYS A 151 -3.00 -7.55 3.44
N PHE A 152 -3.62 -6.65 4.20
CA PHE A 152 -3.05 -6.13 5.45
C PHE A 152 -3.61 -6.77 6.74
N GLY A 153 -4.47 -7.77 6.65
CA GLY A 153 -4.99 -8.42 7.86
C GLY A 153 -6.19 -9.32 7.64
N GLN A 154 -7.15 -9.22 8.56
CA GLN A 154 -8.34 -10.07 8.58
C GLN A 154 -9.51 -9.44 7.83
N HIS A 155 -10.24 -10.27 7.10
CA HIS A 155 -11.49 -9.88 6.48
C HIS A 155 -12.66 -10.72 7.00
N GLU A 156 -13.84 -10.12 7.12
CA GLU A 156 -15.04 -10.79 7.65
C GLU A 156 -16.30 -10.24 6.96
N CYS A 157 -17.33 -11.09 6.81
CA CYS A 157 -18.67 -10.62 6.46
C CYS A 157 -19.48 -10.47 7.75
N ILE A 158 -20.10 -9.31 7.98
CA ILE A 158 -20.88 -9.04 9.20
C ILE A 158 -22.26 -8.49 8.86
N PRO A 159 -23.29 -8.76 9.68
CA PRO A 159 -24.59 -8.11 9.54
C PRO A 159 -24.50 -6.63 9.94
N LEU A 160 -25.32 -5.77 9.34
CA LEU A 160 -25.39 -4.35 9.66
C LEU A 160 -25.78 -4.13 11.13
N SER A 161 -26.69 -4.96 11.64
CA SER A 161 -27.11 -4.93 13.04
C SER A 161 -25.98 -5.21 14.04
N GLY A 162 -24.93 -5.91 13.62
CA GLY A 162 -23.75 -6.22 14.45
C GLY A 162 -22.63 -5.19 14.35
N LEU A 163 -22.68 -4.27 13.38
CA LEU A 163 -21.57 -3.37 13.05
C LEU A 163 -21.14 -2.49 14.23
N GLU A 164 -22.09 -1.83 14.90
CA GLU A 164 -21.79 -0.94 16.03
C GLU A 164 -21.15 -1.71 17.19
N GLY A 165 -21.69 -2.90 17.53
CA GLY A 165 -21.15 -3.76 18.57
C GLY A 165 -19.73 -4.22 18.26
N ARG A 166 -19.47 -4.65 17.02
CA ARG A 166 -18.14 -5.04 16.55
C ARG A 166 -17.15 -3.88 16.58
N LEU A 167 -17.54 -2.69 16.13
CA LEU A 167 -16.70 -1.49 16.20
C LEU A 167 -16.36 -1.13 17.65
N LYS A 168 -17.36 -1.16 18.55
CA LYS A 168 -17.16 -0.86 19.98
C LYS A 168 -16.22 -1.87 20.63
N GLU A 169 -16.39 -3.16 20.35
CA GLU A 169 -15.52 -4.22 20.87
C GLU A 169 -14.09 -4.06 20.35
N LEU A 170 -13.92 -3.91 19.03
CA LEU A 170 -12.63 -3.72 18.38
C LEU A 170 -11.90 -2.49 18.93
N LEU A 171 -12.62 -1.38 19.10
CA LEU A 171 -12.03 -0.09 19.48
C LEU A 171 -11.92 0.11 21.00
N LYS A 172 -12.53 -0.75 21.82
CA LYS A 172 -12.51 -0.66 23.28
C LYS A 172 -11.13 -0.41 23.91
N PRO A 173 -10.04 -1.10 23.52
CA PRO A 173 -8.73 -0.91 24.15
C PRO A 173 -7.99 0.35 23.65
N PHE A 174 -8.53 1.07 22.67
CA PHE A 174 -7.87 2.19 22.02
C PHE A 174 -8.54 3.49 22.45
N SER A 175 -7.91 4.25 23.35
CA SER A 175 -8.36 5.59 23.74
C SER A 175 -7.16 6.40 24.22
N PRO A 176 -7.07 7.70 23.91
CA PRO A 176 -7.98 8.49 23.05
C PRO A 176 -7.78 8.20 21.55
N ARG A 177 -8.85 8.42 20.76
CA ARG A 177 -8.91 8.06 19.33
C ARG A 177 -8.89 9.29 18.43
N ILE A 178 -8.13 9.22 17.35
CA ILE A 178 -8.17 10.20 16.27
C ILE A 178 -8.67 9.51 15.02
N LEU A 179 -9.79 9.98 14.50
CA LEU A 179 -10.37 9.46 13.27
C LEU A 179 -9.55 9.97 12.09
N VAL A 180 -9.18 9.07 11.20
CA VAL A 180 -8.43 9.37 9.98
C VAL A 180 -9.25 8.87 8.79
N ALA A 181 -9.33 9.65 7.72
CA ALA A 181 -9.92 9.19 6.47
C ALA A 181 -9.29 9.94 5.30
N HIS A 182 -9.47 9.45 4.09
CA HIS A 182 -9.06 10.14 2.87
C HIS A 182 -10.29 10.71 2.17
N GLY A 183 -10.62 11.98 2.43
CA GLY A 183 -11.87 12.56 1.94
C GLY A 183 -13.09 12.18 2.79
N ILE A 184 -13.01 12.41 4.11
CA ILE A 184 -13.91 11.94 5.20
C ILE A 184 -15.43 12.17 5.03
N SER A 185 -15.87 12.90 4.01
CA SER A 185 -17.26 13.33 3.87
C SER A 185 -18.24 12.16 3.81
N ARG A 186 -17.90 11.10 3.06
CA ARG A 186 -18.76 9.93 2.87
C ARG A 186 -18.88 9.13 4.16
N GLU A 187 -17.75 8.81 4.77
CA GLU A 187 -17.66 8.00 5.99
C GLU A 187 -18.42 8.67 7.13
N ARG A 188 -18.28 9.99 7.28
CA ARG A 188 -19.00 10.77 8.29
C ARG A 188 -20.51 10.75 8.09
N ILE A 189 -20.99 10.80 6.84
CA ILE A 189 -22.43 10.73 6.54
C ILE A 189 -22.96 9.35 6.91
N VAL A 190 -22.27 8.29 6.51
CA VAL A 190 -22.68 6.91 6.78
C VAL A 190 -22.70 6.62 8.28
N LEU A 191 -21.62 6.93 9.01
CA LEU A 191 -21.56 6.73 10.47
C LEU A 191 -22.68 7.49 11.19
N ARG A 192 -22.96 8.72 10.79
CA ARG A 192 -24.05 9.53 11.37
C ARG A 192 -25.42 8.92 11.09
N ARG A 193 -25.70 8.48 9.86
CA ARG A 193 -26.98 7.84 9.49
C ARG A 193 -27.21 6.55 10.27
N LEU A 194 -26.14 5.81 10.55
CA LEU A 194 -26.18 4.61 11.37
C LEU A 194 -26.16 4.88 12.89
N ASN A 195 -26.10 6.17 13.29
CA ASN A 195 -25.97 6.59 14.69
C ASN A 195 -24.77 5.95 15.41
N ILE A 196 -23.66 5.76 14.70
CA ILE A 196 -22.42 5.20 15.22
C ILE A 196 -21.47 6.34 15.60
N ASP A 197 -21.16 6.42 16.89
CA ASP A 197 -20.12 7.31 17.41
C ASP A 197 -18.85 6.53 17.78
N LEU A 198 -17.73 6.91 17.18
CA LEU A 198 -16.43 6.29 17.44
C LEU A 198 -15.72 6.93 18.65
N ASN A 199 -16.30 7.93 19.31
CA ASN A 199 -15.72 8.68 20.42
C ASN A 199 -14.33 9.26 20.08
N GLN A 200 -14.18 9.78 18.86
CA GLN A 200 -12.95 10.43 18.42
C GLN A 200 -12.81 11.83 19.04
N ILE A 201 -11.60 12.19 19.44
CA ILE A 201 -11.27 13.54 19.95
C ILE A 201 -10.95 14.53 18.82
N PHE A 202 -10.52 14.01 17.68
CA PHE A 202 -10.15 14.77 16.48
C PHE A 202 -10.43 13.95 15.22
N GLU A 203 -10.54 14.66 14.10
CA GLU A 203 -10.64 14.09 12.76
C GLU A 203 -9.53 14.64 11.87
N ILE A 204 -8.86 13.77 11.11
CA ILE A 204 -7.85 14.16 10.13
C ILE A 204 -8.26 13.64 8.76
N ASP A 205 -8.60 14.57 7.87
CA ASP A 205 -8.79 14.31 6.45
C ASP A 205 -7.44 14.41 5.73
N THR A 206 -6.87 13.26 5.36
CA THR A 206 -5.52 13.18 4.76
C THR A 206 -5.44 13.91 3.42
N ALA A 207 -6.53 13.94 2.63
CA ALA A 207 -6.57 14.65 1.35
C ALA A 207 -6.33 16.16 1.54
N LYS A 208 -6.90 16.72 2.61
CA LYS A 208 -6.71 18.14 2.98
C LYS A 208 -5.41 18.39 3.73
N ALA A 209 -5.03 17.48 4.63
CA ALA A 209 -3.83 17.62 5.46
C ALA A 209 -2.54 17.58 4.62
N ALA A 210 -2.56 16.88 3.48
CA ALA A 210 -1.43 16.81 2.55
C ALA A 210 -1.17 18.11 1.77
N ARG A 211 -2.18 18.96 1.59
CA ARG A 211 -2.07 20.20 0.79
C ARG A 211 -0.90 21.07 1.21
N TYR A 212 -0.80 21.36 2.51
CA TYR A 212 0.24 22.24 3.00
C TYR A 212 1.63 21.62 2.84
N PRO A 213 1.92 20.40 3.34
CA PRO A 213 3.23 19.78 3.16
C PRO A 213 3.65 19.60 1.69
N LEU A 214 2.71 19.31 0.79
CA LEU A 214 2.99 19.13 -0.65
C LEU A 214 2.94 20.42 -1.46
N GLN A 215 2.49 21.54 -0.88
CA GLN A 215 2.22 22.79 -1.61
C GLN A 215 1.22 22.65 -2.76
N GLU A 216 0.20 21.84 -2.54
CA GLU A 216 -0.90 21.63 -3.50
C GLU A 216 -2.12 22.50 -3.16
N LEU A 217 -2.74 23.05 -4.22
CA LEU A 217 -3.96 23.85 -4.11
C LEU A 217 -5.24 23.00 -4.03
N HIS A 218 -5.16 21.75 -4.49
CA HIS A 218 -6.29 20.84 -4.60
C HIS A 218 -6.11 19.64 -3.67
N ASP A 219 -7.20 18.92 -3.39
CA ASP A 219 -7.11 17.68 -2.62
C ASP A 219 -6.46 16.62 -3.50
N SER A 220 -5.38 16.00 -3.01
CA SER A 220 -4.72 14.90 -3.70
C SER A 220 -5.57 13.64 -3.54
N THR A 221 -5.63 12.79 -4.57
CA THR A 221 -6.22 11.45 -4.44
C THR A 221 -5.29 10.54 -3.65
N LEU A 222 -5.83 9.48 -3.04
CA LEU A 222 -5.01 8.53 -2.27
C LEU A 222 -3.91 7.94 -3.16
N ARG A 223 -4.28 7.50 -4.38
CA ARG A 223 -3.32 7.00 -5.38
C ARG A 223 -2.15 7.97 -5.62
N LYS A 224 -2.45 9.26 -5.79
CA LYS A 224 -1.43 10.28 -6.00
C LYS A 224 -0.54 10.45 -4.76
N LEU A 225 -1.12 10.47 -3.56
CA LEU A 225 -0.32 10.53 -2.33
C LEU A 225 0.63 9.33 -2.18
N LEU A 226 0.16 8.12 -2.50
CA LEU A 226 1.01 6.93 -2.43
C LEU A 226 2.18 7.02 -3.42
N GLN A 227 1.95 7.56 -4.61
CA GLN A 227 3.01 7.81 -5.60
C GLN A 227 3.99 8.91 -5.12
N ASP A 228 3.49 10.06 -4.68
CA ASP A 228 4.32 11.21 -4.27
C ASP A 228 5.15 10.92 -2.99
N PHE A 229 4.75 9.92 -2.20
CA PHE A 229 5.43 9.49 -0.99
C PHE A 229 6.22 8.19 -1.14
N ASP A 230 6.31 7.64 -2.35
CA ASP A 230 6.98 6.37 -2.64
C ASP A 230 6.47 5.23 -1.74
N ILE A 231 5.17 5.23 -1.41
CA ILE A 231 4.53 4.17 -0.63
C ILE A 231 4.22 3.01 -1.58
N PRO A 232 4.76 1.79 -1.33
CA PRO A 232 4.48 0.64 -2.18
C PRO A 232 2.98 0.37 -2.31
N CYS A 233 2.47 0.39 -3.54
CA CYS A 233 1.09 0.05 -3.86
C CYS A 233 1.03 -0.53 -5.27
N GLU A 234 0.57 -1.76 -5.40
CA GLU A 234 0.38 -2.40 -6.69
C GLU A 234 -0.98 -2.07 -7.34
N GLY A 235 -1.04 -2.26 -8.66
CA GLY A 235 -2.27 -2.09 -9.43
C GLY A 235 -3.40 -2.99 -8.91
N GLY A 236 -4.51 -2.36 -8.53
CA GLY A 236 -5.73 -3.05 -8.08
C GLY A 236 -5.74 -3.46 -6.60
N LEU A 237 -4.87 -2.90 -5.76
CA LEU A 237 -5.02 -2.96 -4.30
C LEU A 237 -5.88 -1.84 -3.72
N LEU A 238 -6.03 -0.72 -4.44
CA LEU A 238 -7.00 0.33 -4.12
C LEU A 238 -8.41 -0.11 -4.52
N HIS A 239 -9.44 0.55 -3.96
CA HIS A 239 -10.85 0.15 -4.04
C HIS A 239 -11.17 -1.09 -3.20
N PHE A 240 -10.39 -1.29 -2.15
CA PHE A 240 -10.67 -2.23 -1.09
C PHE A 240 -10.60 -1.44 0.19
N ALA A 241 -11.75 -1.18 0.81
CA ALA A 241 -11.86 -0.29 1.95
C ALA A 241 -10.78 -0.57 3.02
N GLY A 242 -10.50 -1.85 3.34
CA GLY A 242 -9.43 -2.21 4.29
C GLY A 242 -8.02 -1.80 3.85
N ASN A 243 -7.68 -1.95 2.56
CA ASN A 243 -6.40 -1.50 2.02
C ASN A 243 -6.34 0.04 1.98
N ASP A 244 -7.41 0.70 1.57
CA ASP A 244 -7.47 2.17 1.47
C ASP A 244 -7.32 2.83 2.84
N ALA A 245 -7.97 2.28 3.88
CA ALA A 245 -7.76 2.70 5.27
C ALA A 245 -6.31 2.49 5.75
N HIS A 246 -5.67 1.39 5.36
CA HIS A 246 -4.27 1.12 5.71
C HIS A 246 -3.33 2.13 5.04
N PHE A 247 -3.53 2.34 3.74
CA PHE A 247 -2.77 3.29 2.95
C PHE A 247 -2.98 4.73 3.40
N ALA A 248 -4.17 5.09 3.90
CA ALA A 248 -4.43 6.39 4.50
C ALA A 248 -3.54 6.63 5.73
N LEU A 249 -3.28 5.62 6.57
CA LEU A 249 -2.34 5.76 7.71
C LEU A 249 -0.89 5.86 7.25
N ARG A 250 -0.48 5.07 6.25
CA ARG A 250 0.88 5.22 5.67
C ARG A 250 1.08 6.62 5.09
N ALA A 251 0.08 7.13 4.36
CA ALA A 251 0.08 8.49 3.84
C ALA A 251 0.10 9.54 4.97
N LEU A 252 -0.65 9.34 6.06
CA LEU A 252 -0.64 10.22 7.23
C LEU A 252 0.77 10.38 7.82
N LEU A 253 1.51 9.28 7.96
CA LEU A 253 2.90 9.32 8.43
C LEU A 253 3.80 10.13 7.50
N MET A 254 3.65 9.95 6.19
CA MET A 254 4.44 10.69 5.20
C MET A 254 4.05 12.16 5.09
N ILE A 255 2.78 12.52 5.33
CA ILE A 255 2.33 13.91 5.49
C ILE A 255 3.10 14.57 6.65
N ALA A 256 3.21 13.88 7.80
CA ALA A 256 3.96 14.39 8.95
C ALA A 256 5.47 14.53 8.64
N VAL A 257 6.07 13.55 7.95
CA VAL A 257 7.48 13.61 7.51
C VAL A 257 7.73 14.82 6.61
N ARG A 258 6.86 15.04 5.60
CA ARG A 258 7.00 16.15 4.65
C ARG A 258 6.81 17.50 5.34
N ASP A 259 5.86 17.59 6.28
CA ASP A 259 5.65 18.81 7.07
C ASP A 259 6.87 19.11 7.95
N ALA A 260 7.40 18.12 8.66
CA ALA A 260 8.61 18.29 9.48
C ALA A 260 9.81 18.74 8.66
N ARG A 261 10.05 18.13 7.48
CA ARG A 261 11.14 18.52 6.56
C ARG A 261 11.03 19.94 6.05
N ARG A 262 9.80 20.43 5.92
CA ARG A 262 9.54 21.78 5.44
C ARG A 262 9.77 22.82 6.53
N GLU A 263 9.32 22.52 7.75
CA GLU A 263 9.20 23.51 8.82
C GLU A 263 10.38 23.51 9.78
N LEU A 264 11.06 22.37 9.92
CA LEU A 264 12.12 22.19 10.89
C LEU A 264 13.49 22.24 10.21
N LYS A 265 14.41 22.98 10.82
CA LYS A 265 15.83 23.00 10.40
C LYS A 265 16.52 21.69 10.75
N ASP A 266 16.27 21.20 11.96
CA ASP A 266 16.78 19.94 12.47
C ASP A 266 15.67 18.89 12.44
N LEU A 267 15.90 17.81 11.69
CA LEU A 267 14.89 16.76 11.54
C LEU A 267 14.77 15.92 12.81
N PRO A 268 13.54 15.68 13.30
CA PRO A 268 13.33 14.77 14.41
C PRO A 268 13.78 13.34 14.09
N THR A 269 14.24 12.62 15.11
CA THR A 269 14.73 11.23 14.98
C THR A 269 13.64 10.24 14.57
N TRP A 270 12.37 10.60 14.71
CA TRP A 270 11.25 9.78 14.28
C TRP A 270 11.00 9.83 12.77
N VAL A 271 11.55 10.82 12.06
CA VAL A 271 11.37 10.94 10.60
C VAL A 271 11.74 9.66 9.86
N PRO A 272 12.97 9.08 10.02
CA PRO A 272 13.32 7.83 9.36
C PRO A 272 12.45 6.64 9.79
N VAL A 273 11.94 6.64 11.03
CA VAL A 273 11.03 5.59 11.51
C VAL A 273 9.71 5.64 10.76
N PHE A 274 9.14 6.84 10.57
CA PHE A 274 7.87 7.02 9.89
C PHE A 274 7.99 6.67 8.41
N GLU A 275 9.11 7.03 7.77
CA GLU A 275 9.43 6.60 6.41
C GLU A 275 9.51 5.09 6.30
N ALA A 276 10.26 4.43 7.19
CA ALA A 276 10.37 2.97 7.20
C ALA A 276 9.02 2.28 7.36
N VAL A 277 8.16 2.75 8.25
CA VAL A 277 6.81 2.20 8.45
C VAL A 277 5.91 2.44 7.23
N ALA A 278 5.90 3.66 6.70
CA ALA A 278 5.03 4.00 5.57
C ALA A 278 5.46 3.29 4.28
N GLN A 279 6.76 3.19 4.03
CA GLN A 279 7.35 2.63 2.82
C GLN A 279 7.69 1.14 2.96
N ALA A 280 7.29 0.51 4.07
CA ALA A 280 7.48 -0.92 4.29
C ALA A 280 6.96 -1.74 3.09
N PRO A 281 7.65 -2.82 2.68
CA PRO A 281 7.18 -3.68 1.61
C PRO A 281 5.75 -4.18 1.85
N LEU A 282 5.04 -4.46 0.76
CA LEU A 282 3.72 -5.06 0.85
C LEU A 282 3.82 -6.49 1.39
N PRO A 283 2.85 -6.93 2.20
CA PRO A 283 2.69 -8.35 2.49
C PRO A 283 2.40 -9.13 1.19
N PRO A 284 2.60 -10.46 1.18
CA PRO A 284 2.27 -11.28 0.02
C PRO A 284 0.83 -11.04 -0.43
N ILE A 285 0.67 -10.62 -1.69
CA ILE A 285 -0.64 -10.29 -2.22
C ILE A 285 -1.45 -11.57 -2.41
N PRO A 286 -2.69 -11.65 -1.90
CA PRO A 286 -3.53 -12.81 -2.11
C PRO A 286 -3.76 -13.07 -3.61
N LEU A 287 -3.54 -14.32 -4.03
CA LEU A 287 -3.79 -14.75 -5.39
C LEU A 287 -5.29 -14.82 -5.69
N THR A 288 -5.66 -14.36 -6.88
CA THR A 288 -6.99 -14.52 -7.47
C THR A 288 -7.32 -16.00 -7.72
N ARG A 289 -8.60 -16.34 -7.87
CA ARG A 289 -9.05 -17.68 -8.30
C ARG A 289 -8.44 -18.07 -9.62
N ALA A 290 -8.36 -17.14 -10.57
CA ALA A 290 -7.77 -17.37 -11.88
C ALA A 290 -6.28 -17.71 -11.76
N GLU A 291 -5.52 -16.96 -10.96
CA GLU A 291 -4.11 -17.23 -10.70
C GLU A 291 -3.91 -18.57 -9.98
N LYS A 292 -4.72 -18.87 -8.95
CA LYS A 292 -4.71 -20.17 -8.26
C LYS A 292 -4.99 -21.32 -9.22
N ALA A 293 -5.99 -21.18 -10.09
CA ALA A 293 -6.33 -22.18 -11.08
C ALA A 293 -5.22 -22.36 -12.13
N ALA A 294 -4.58 -21.27 -12.56
CA ALA A 294 -3.46 -21.30 -13.49
C ALA A 294 -2.23 -22.00 -12.88
N ILE A 295 -1.89 -21.71 -11.62
CA ILE A 295 -0.82 -22.40 -10.89
C ILE A 295 -1.11 -23.89 -10.81
N LYS A 296 -2.32 -24.27 -10.36
CA LYS A 296 -2.74 -25.68 -10.28
C LYS A 296 -2.69 -26.39 -11.64
N ARG A 297 -3.01 -25.70 -12.73
CA ARG A 297 -2.91 -26.25 -14.09
C ARG A 297 -1.44 -26.51 -14.46
N ARG A 298 -0.55 -25.56 -14.20
CA ARG A 298 0.89 -25.70 -14.43
C ARG A 298 1.50 -26.84 -13.61
N GLU A 299 1.12 -26.96 -12.35
CA GLU A 299 1.56 -28.06 -11.47
C GLU A 299 1.12 -29.43 -11.99
N ARG A 300 -0.14 -29.55 -12.46
CA ARG A 300 -0.64 -30.79 -13.08
C ARG A 300 0.09 -31.14 -14.36
N GLU A 301 0.39 -30.16 -15.19
CA GLU A 301 1.14 -30.35 -16.43
C GLU A 301 2.60 -30.75 -16.15
N ALA A 302 3.25 -30.12 -15.18
CA ALA A 302 4.58 -30.48 -14.73
C ALA A 302 4.62 -31.92 -14.18
N ALA A 303 3.64 -32.30 -13.36
CA ALA A 303 3.53 -33.67 -12.85
C ALA A 303 3.33 -34.70 -13.97
N ARG A 304 2.52 -34.37 -15.00
CA ARG A 304 2.35 -35.23 -16.18
C ARG A 304 3.67 -35.40 -16.95
N LEU A 305 4.38 -34.31 -17.22
CA LEU A 305 5.67 -34.35 -17.91
C LEU A 305 6.72 -35.13 -17.12
N GLN A 306 6.71 -35.01 -15.78
CA GLN A 306 7.62 -35.76 -14.92
C GLN A 306 7.32 -37.27 -14.96
N ASP A 307 6.04 -37.67 -14.97
CA ASP A 307 5.63 -39.07 -15.14
C ASP A 307 6.02 -39.60 -16.53
N GLU A 308 5.79 -38.82 -17.59
CA GLU A 308 6.21 -39.19 -18.96
C GLU A 308 7.73 -39.38 -19.08
N LEU A 309 8.52 -38.50 -18.46
CA LEU A 309 9.98 -38.63 -18.38
C LEU A 309 10.41 -39.87 -17.60
N TYR A 310 9.73 -40.17 -16.48
CA TYR A 310 9.99 -41.36 -15.70
C TYR A 310 9.73 -42.64 -16.52
N GLN A 311 8.55 -42.73 -17.16
CA GLN A 311 8.20 -43.85 -18.03
C GLN A 311 9.13 -43.97 -19.24
N PHE A 312 9.58 -42.85 -19.81
CA PHE A 312 10.57 -42.86 -20.88
C PHE A 312 11.91 -43.43 -20.40
N ARG A 313 12.38 -43.00 -19.22
CA ARG A 313 13.63 -43.49 -18.62
C ARG A 313 13.57 -44.99 -18.34
N GLU A 314 12.47 -45.49 -17.77
CA GLU A 314 12.27 -46.93 -17.53
C GLU A 314 12.34 -47.73 -18.83
N ARG A 315 11.57 -47.33 -19.87
CA ARG A 315 11.62 -47.98 -21.19
C ARG A 315 13.01 -47.96 -21.81
N TRP A 316 13.77 -46.90 -21.60
CA TRP A 316 15.13 -46.79 -22.12
C TRP A 316 16.11 -47.70 -21.38
N VAL A 317 15.97 -47.84 -20.06
CA VAL A 317 16.73 -48.80 -19.26
C VAL A 317 16.42 -50.24 -19.70
N GLU A 318 15.15 -50.60 -19.85
CA GLU A 318 14.72 -51.91 -20.34
C GLU A 318 15.31 -52.22 -21.73
N GLU A 319 15.30 -51.26 -22.65
CA GLU A 319 15.87 -51.43 -23.99
C GLU A 319 17.39 -51.63 -23.96
N LEU A 320 18.10 -50.92 -23.06
CA LEU A 320 19.54 -51.11 -22.86
C LEU A 320 19.85 -52.50 -22.26
N GLU A 321 19.03 -52.98 -21.33
CA GLU A 321 19.16 -54.33 -20.77
C GLU A 321 18.89 -55.40 -21.82
N ARG A 322 17.86 -55.21 -22.66
CA ARG A 322 17.55 -56.10 -23.78
C ARG A 322 18.71 -56.21 -24.77
N LYS A 323 19.35 -55.08 -25.12
CA LYS A 323 20.53 -55.05 -26.00
C LYS A 323 21.79 -55.67 -25.38
N LYS A 324 21.88 -55.72 -24.04
CA LYS A 324 22.98 -56.39 -23.33
C LYS A 324 22.80 -57.90 -23.21
N GLN A 325 21.61 -58.45 -23.45
CA GLN A 325 21.45 -59.89 -23.54
C GLN A 325 22.10 -60.38 -24.85
N PRO A 326 23.21 -61.14 -24.79
CA PRO A 326 23.83 -61.67 -26.00
C PRO A 326 22.81 -62.57 -26.69
N GLU A 327 22.63 -62.39 -28.01
CA GLU A 327 21.89 -63.32 -28.85
C GLU A 327 22.36 -64.73 -28.50
N ARG A 328 21.51 -65.49 -27.81
CA ARG A 328 21.67 -66.95 -27.72
C ARG A 328 21.48 -67.46 -29.14
N ARG A 329 22.58 -67.47 -29.91
CA ARG A 329 22.64 -68.18 -31.18
C ARG A 329 22.14 -69.60 -30.92
N PRO A 330 21.18 -70.11 -31.71
CA PRO A 330 20.81 -71.51 -31.62
C PRO A 330 22.05 -72.35 -31.92
N SER A 331 22.59 -72.99 -30.88
CA SER A 331 23.69 -73.93 -31.00
C SER A 331 23.14 -75.24 -31.56
N SER A 332 23.39 -75.48 -32.84
CA SER A 332 23.55 -76.82 -33.38
C SER A 332 24.88 -76.88 -34.11
N THR A 333 25.87 -77.46 -33.40
CA THR A 333 26.86 -78.45 -33.86
C THR A 333 27.56 -78.15 -35.20
N THR A 334 28.87 -77.86 -35.25
CA THR A 334 29.95 -78.84 -35.03
C THR A 334 31.32 -78.19 -34.74
N SER A 335 32.04 -78.79 -33.78
CA SER A 335 33.49 -79.05 -33.72
C SER A 335 34.42 -78.28 -34.70
N SER A 336 35.34 -77.44 -34.21
CA SER A 336 36.64 -77.87 -33.67
C SER A 336 37.55 -76.66 -33.34
N SER A 337 38.42 -76.87 -32.36
CA SER A 337 39.82 -76.42 -32.33
C SER A 337 40.17 -74.94 -32.08
N LEU A 338 40.64 -74.73 -30.84
CA LEU A 338 41.86 -74.01 -30.41
C LEU A 338 42.04 -72.50 -30.64
N ASP A 339 42.45 -71.89 -29.52
CA ASP A 339 43.25 -70.67 -29.32
C ASP A 339 42.60 -69.32 -29.62
N PHE A 340 42.36 -68.52 -28.57
CA PHE A 340 43.31 -67.43 -28.21
C PHE A 340 42.89 -66.72 -26.91
N LEU A 341 43.73 -66.84 -25.88
CA LEU A 341 43.79 -65.93 -24.75
C LEU A 341 44.50 -64.63 -25.17
N ALA A 342 43.74 -63.54 -25.32
CA ALA A 342 44.18 -62.14 -25.18
C ALA A 342 42.91 -61.29 -25.34
N TYR A 343 42.43 -60.49 -24.40
CA TYR A 343 43.09 -59.28 -23.93
C TYR A 343 42.26 -58.71 -22.76
N ILE A 344 42.75 -58.88 -21.54
CA ILE A 344 42.46 -57.91 -20.47
C ILE A 344 43.23 -56.65 -20.86
N ALA A 345 42.58 -55.49 -20.94
CA ALA A 345 43.02 -54.24 -20.31
C ALA A 345 42.28 -52.99 -20.80
N ASN A 346 41.98 -52.13 -19.83
CA ASN A 346 41.85 -50.67 -19.90
C ASN A 346 40.57 -50.06 -20.50
N VAL A 347 39.66 -49.62 -19.63
CA VAL A 347 39.37 -48.18 -19.45
C VAL A 347 38.99 -47.92 -17.98
N ARG A 348 39.85 -47.18 -17.26
CA ARG A 348 39.53 -46.51 -15.99
C ARG A 348 38.58 -45.33 -16.26
N PRO A 349 37.70 -44.94 -15.32
CA PRO A 349 37.19 -43.59 -15.28
C PRO A 349 38.28 -42.68 -14.69
N GLU A 350 38.75 -41.69 -15.45
CA GLU A 350 39.42 -40.53 -14.87
C GLU A 350 38.39 -39.48 -14.49
N ASP A 351 38.63 -38.91 -13.31
CA ASP A 351 38.05 -37.71 -12.74
C ASP A 351 38.11 -36.51 -13.70
N GLY A 352 37.09 -35.65 -13.62
CA GLY A 352 37.08 -34.33 -14.24
C GLY A 352 36.24 -33.37 -13.41
N ARG A 353 36.94 -32.39 -12.82
CA ARG A 353 36.51 -31.38 -11.84
C ARG A 353 35.37 -30.47 -12.30
#